data_AF-A0A1C5T4D7-F1
#
_entry.id   AF-A0A1C5T4D7-F1
#
_cell.length_a   1.000
_cell.length_b   1.000
_cell.length_c   1.000
_cell.angle_alpha   90.00
_cell.angle_beta   90.00
_cell.angle_gamma   90.00
#
_symmetry.space_group_name_H-M   'P 1'
#
loop_
_entity.id
_entity.type
_entity.pdbx_description
1 polymer ?
#
loop_
_entity_poly.entity_id
_entity_poly.type
_entity_poly.pdbx_seq_one_letter_code
_entity_poly.pdbx_strand_id
1 'polypeptide(L)' 'MSEYEIRSVGGHVEVYTRGGVFLFSADTVREAMEELDEAA' A
#
# COMPACT_ATOMS: atom_id res chain seq x y z
N MET A 1 -11.53 -8.03 -7.08
CA MET A 1 -10.15 -7.92 -7.61
C MET A 1 -9.58 -6.67 -6.99
N SER A 2 -8.55 -6.76 -6.16
CA SER A 2 -8.08 -5.66 -5.30
C SER A 2 -7.74 -4.40 -6.09
N GLU A 3 -8.20 -3.24 -5.62
CA GLU A 3 -7.98 -1.91 -6.25
C GLU A 3 -6.54 -1.38 -6.12
N TYR A 4 -5.73 -2.07 -5.32
CA TYR A 4 -4.40 -1.65 -4.89
C TYR A 4 -3.33 -2.71 -5.14
N GLU A 5 -2.09 -2.26 -5.34
CA GLU A 5 -0.90 -3.09 -5.43
C GLU A 5 0.07 -2.71 -4.31
N ILE A 6 0.49 -3.69 -3.51
CA ILE A 6 1.44 -3.50 -2.41
C ILE A 6 2.79 -4.09 -2.82
N ARG A 7 3.85 -3.30 -2.72
CA ARG A 7 5.23 -3.68 -3.08
C ARG A 7 6.15 -3.54 -1.88
N SER A 8 7.02 -4.51 -1.63
CA SER A 8 8.09 -4.34 -0.63
C SER A 8 9.34 -3.76 -1.30
N VAL A 9 9.81 -2.62 -0.78
CA VAL A 9 10.93 -1.86 -1.34
C VAL A 9 11.84 -1.45 -0.18
N GLY A 10 13.13 -1.80 -0.24
CA GLY A 10 14.12 -1.24 0.69
C GLY A 10 13.91 -1.52 2.18
N GLY A 11 13.02 -2.44 2.57
CA GLY A 11 12.69 -2.74 3.97
C GLY A 11 11.35 -2.21 4.44
N HIS A 12 10.67 -1.40 3.63
CA HIS A 12 9.30 -0.93 3.84
C HIS A 12 8.36 -1.48 2.76
N VAL A 13 7.09 -1.08 2.81
CA VAL A 13 6.06 -1.38 1.80
C VAL A 13 5.51 -0.11 1.20
N GLU A 14 5.18 -0.17 -0.08
CA GLU A 14 4.60 0.92 -0.85
C GLU A 14 3.30 0.47 -1.48
N VAL A 15 2.28 1.32 -1.40
CA VAL A 15 0.94 1.05 -1.91
C VAL A 15 0.70 1.91 -3.14
N TYR A 16 0.26 1.26 -4.20
CA TYR A 16 -0.05 1.85 -5.49
C TYR A 16 -1.51 1.60 -5.84
N THR A 17 -2.12 2.51 -6.60
CA THR A 17 -3.36 2.19 -7.32
C THR A 17 -3.09 1.16 -8.41
N ARG A 18 -4.13 0.50 -8.91
CA ARG A 18 -4.02 -0.34 -10.12
C ARG A 18 -3.43 0.40 -11.33
N GLY A 19 -3.51 1.73 -11.37
CA GLY A 19 -2.89 2.56 -12.42
C GLY A 19 -1.39 2.76 -12.25
N GLY A 20 -0.77 2.20 -11.21
CA GLY A 20 0.64 2.41 -10.88
C GLY A 20 0.92 3.78 -10.25
N VAL A 21 -0.11 4.49 -9.79
CA VAL A 21 0.05 5.76 -9.07
C VAL A 21 0.37 5.46 -7.61
N PHE A 22 1.48 6.00 -7.13
CA PHE A 22 1.86 5.89 -5.71
C PHE A 22 0.81 6.57 -4.83
N LEU A 23 0.37 5.87 -3.79
CA LEU A 23 -0.53 6.40 -2.77
C LEU A 23 0.25 6.79 -1.52
N PHE A 24 0.88 5.82 -0.87
CA PHE A 24 1.66 6.02 0.36
C PHE A 24 2.61 4.84 0.61
N SER A 25 3.46 4.95 1.64
CA SER A 25 4.34 3.89 2.11
C SER A 25 4.17 3.65 3.62
N ALA A 26 4.40 2.42 4.06
CA ALA A 26 4.36 2.00 5.46
C ALA A 26 5.53 1.07 5.76
N ASP A 27 5.93 0.92 7.02
CA ASP A 27 7.06 0.04 7.37
C ASP A 27 6.69 -1.44 7.22
N THR A 28 5.42 -1.80 7.45
CA THR A 28 4.93 -3.18 7.36
C THR A 28 3.65 -3.29 6.52
N VAL A 29 3.42 -4.49 5.96
CA VAL A 29 2.17 -4.79 5.23
C VAL A 29 0.93 -4.53 6.11
N ARG A 30 1.04 -4.77 7.43
CA ARG A 30 -0.07 -4.56 8.36
C ARG A 30 -0.45 -3.09 8.45
N GLU A 31 0.52 -2.21 8.66
CA GLU A 31 0.27 -0.76 8.69
C GLU A 31 -0.31 -0.30 7.35
N ALA A 32 0.21 -0.83 6.22
CA ALA A 32 -0.36 -0.52 4.92
C ALA A 32 -1.82 -0.98 4.76
N MET A 33 -2.19 -2.11 5.37
CA MET A 33 -3.58 -2.60 5.36
C MET A 33 -4.49 -1.79 6.30
N GLU A 34 -3.99 -1.38 7.46
CA GLU A 34 -4.72 -0.53 8.41
C GLU A 34 -5.00 0.85 7.79
N GLU A 35 -4.01 1.48 7.16
CA GLU A 35 -4.19 2.75 6.42
C GLU A 35 -5.17 2.61 5.24
N LEU A 36 -5.17 1.45 4.55
CA LEU A 36 -6.14 1.17 3.48
C LEU A 36 -7.57 1.00 4.01
N ASP A 37 -7.73 0.44 5.20
CA ASP A 37 -9.04 0.26 5.86
C ASP A 37 -9.58 1.59 6.39
N GLU A 38 -8.70 2.45 6.95
CA GLU A 38 -9.06 3.82 7.35
C GLU A 38 -9.42 4.72 6.16
N ALA A 39 -8.85 4.45 4.98
CA ALA A 39 -9.11 5.21 3.75
C ALA A 39 -10.35 4.73 2.96
N ALA A 40 -10.96 3.59 3.32
CA ALA A 40 -12.11 2.99 2.65
C ALA A 40 -13.46 3.52 3.16
#